data_AF-A0A4R6C442-F1
#
_entry.id   AF-A0A4R6C442-F1
#
_cell.length_a   1.000
_cell.length_b   1.000
_cell.length_c   1.000
_cell.angle_alpha   90.00
_cell.angle_beta   90.00
_cell.angle_gamma   90.00
#
_symmetry.space_group_name_H-M   'P 1'
#
loop_
_entity.id
_entity.type
_entity.pdbx_description
1 polymer ?
#
loop_
_entity_poly.entity_id
_entity_poly.type
_entity_poly.pdbx_seq_one_letter_code
_entity_poly.pdbx_strand_id
1 'polypeptide(L)'
;MINEDVKIMIEQLKMKLNALNHHEHNHLESIETSLGTTWCQQNRLAYEYMKEVNQDLYISTTLISDIQKDIERLDEEINKQKA
;
A
#
# COMPACT_ATOMS: atom_id res chain seq x y z
N MET A 1 -19.29 -26.16 -2.51
CA MET A 1 -18.12 -26.22 -3.40
C MET A 1 -17.46 -24.86 -3.31
N ILE A 2 -16.32 -24.73 -2.63
CA ILE A 2 -15.58 -23.46 -2.67
C ILE A 2 -15.22 -23.26 -4.14
N ASN A 3 -15.63 -22.14 -4.70
CA ASN A 3 -15.39 -21.86 -6.09
C ASN A 3 -13.86 -21.67 -6.25
N GLU A 4 -13.19 -22.60 -6.93
CA GLU A 4 -11.75 -22.53 -7.22
C GLU A 4 -11.37 -21.15 -7.80
N ASP A 5 -12.29 -20.55 -8.55
CA ASP A 5 -12.18 -19.20 -9.10
C ASP A 5 -11.99 -18.14 -8.00
N VAL A 6 -12.70 -18.26 -6.87
CA VAL A 6 -12.59 -17.32 -5.75
C VAL A 6 -11.21 -17.40 -5.11
N LYS A 7 -10.61 -18.60 -5.00
CA LYS A 7 -9.24 -18.76 -4.50
C LYS A 7 -8.22 -18.13 -5.45
N ILE A 8 -8.38 -18.33 -6.75
CA ILE A 8 -7.51 -17.71 -7.76
C ILE A 8 -7.63 -16.18 -7.70
N MET A 9 -8.84 -15.66 -7.54
CA MET A 9 -9.07 -14.22 -7.40
C MET A 9 -8.41 -13.63 -6.14
N ILE A 10 -8.48 -14.33 -5.00
CA ILE A 10 -7.81 -13.92 -3.76
C ILE A 10 -6.29 -13.87 -3.94
N GLU A 11 -5.69 -14.90 -4.53
CA GLU A 11 -4.25 -14.91 -4.79
C GLU A 11 -3.82 -13.79 -5.74
N GLN A 12 -4.61 -13.54 -6.80
CA GLN A 12 -4.37 -12.40 -7.69
C GLN A 12 -4.48 -11.05 -6.96
N LEU A 13 -5.43 -10.90 -6.04
CA LEU A 13 -5.56 -9.68 -5.23
C LEU A 13 -4.36 -9.50 -4.29
N LYS A 14 -3.90 -10.56 -3.62
CA LYS A 14 -2.69 -10.52 -2.79
C LYS A 14 -1.47 -10.08 -3.59
N MET A 15 -1.28 -10.63 -4.79
CA MET A 15 -0.16 -10.24 -5.67
C MET A 15 -0.23 -8.76 -6.06
N LYS A 16 -1.42 -8.27 -6.46
CA LYS A 16 -1.63 -6.86 -6.82
C LYS A 16 -1.39 -5.93 -5.64
N LEU A 17 -1.88 -6.27 -4.45
CA LEU A 17 -1.67 -5.49 -3.25
C LEU A 17 -0.21 -5.47 -2.81
N ASN A 18 0.50 -6.58 -2.92
CA ASN A 18 1.94 -6.61 -2.65
C ASN A 18 2.72 -5.70 -3.60
N ALA A 19 2.39 -5.74 -4.90
CA ALA A 19 3.02 -4.85 -5.88
C ALA A 19 2.71 -3.38 -5.59
N LEU A 20 1.46 -3.06 -5.25
CA LEU A 20 1.04 -1.71 -4.91
C LEU A 20 1.70 -1.23 -3.61
N ASN A 21 1.75 -2.05 -2.57
CA ASN A 21 2.39 -1.72 -1.30
C ASN A 21 3.89 -1.44 -1.50
N HIS A 22 4.58 -2.26 -2.30
CA HIS A 22 5.98 -2.03 -2.63
C HIS A 22 6.19 -0.72 -3.42
N HIS A 23 5.31 -0.44 -4.39
CA HIS A 23 5.36 0.81 -5.15
C HIS A 23 5.18 2.03 -4.24
N GLU A 24 4.15 2.05 -3.41
CA GLU A 24 3.86 3.18 -2.51
C GLU A 24 4.95 3.36 -1.46
N HIS A 25 5.55 2.28 -0.95
CA HIS A 25 6.66 2.36 -0.01
C HIS A 25 7.91 3.01 -0.65
N ASN A 26 8.27 2.58 -1.88
CA ASN A 26 9.40 3.18 -2.60
C ASN A 26 9.13 4.65 -2.94
N HIS A 27 7.88 4.99 -3.25
CA HIS A 27 7.48 6.37 -3.52
C HIS A 27 7.60 7.23 -2.25
N LEU A 28 7.16 6.72 -1.10
CA LEU A 28 7.31 7.39 0.20
C LEU A 28 8.79 7.68 0.50
N GLU A 29 9.66 6.68 0.37
CA GLU A 29 11.12 6.85 0.59
C GLU A 29 11.73 7.91 -0.34
N SER A 30 11.29 7.96 -1.61
CA SER A 30 11.74 8.96 -2.58
C SER A 30 11.30 10.38 -2.18
N ILE A 31 10.07 10.55 -1.68
CA ILE A 31 9.55 11.85 -1.22
C ILE A 31 10.26 12.29 0.06
N GLU A 32 10.45 11.40 1.03
CA GLU A 32 11.20 11.67 2.26
C GLU A 32 12.64 12.08 1.97
N THR A 33 13.29 11.37 1.03
CA THR A 33 14.63 11.73 0.55
C THR A 33 14.63 13.13 -0.06
N SER A 34 13.64 13.43 -0.91
CA SER A 34 13.52 14.73 -1.57
C SER A 34 13.30 15.88 -0.58
N LEU A 35 12.47 15.66 0.45
CA LEU A 35 12.26 16.59 1.58
C LEU A 35 13.55 16.86 2.36
N GLY A 36 14.46 15.89 2.44
CA GLY A 36 15.77 16.03 3.07
C GLY A 36 16.79 16.84 2.27
N THR A 37 16.53 17.11 0.99
CA THR A 37 17.49 17.84 0.14
C THR A 37 17.53 19.33 0.46
N THR A 38 18.72 19.93 0.36
CA THR A 38 18.91 21.37 0.56
C THR A 38 18.07 22.21 -0.41
N TRP A 39 17.92 21.76 -1.66
CA TRP A 39 17.08 22.44 -2.65
C TRP A 39 15.62 22.52 -2.20
N CYS A 40 15.05 21.41 -1.72
CA CYS A 40 13.67 21.36 -1.27
C CYS A 40 13.49 22.22 -0.01
N GLN A 41 14.40 22.10 0.96
CA GLN A 41 14.36 22.89 2.20
C GLN A 41 14.45 24.41 1.96
N GLN A 42 15.15 24.85 0.92
CA GLN A 42 15.27 26.26 0.55
C GLN A 42 14.10 26.77 -0.30
N ASN A 43 13.32 25.88 -0.92
CA ASN A 43 12.17 26.24 -1.72
C ASN A 43 10.87 25.94 -0.98
N ARG A 44 10.26 26.99 -0.40
CA ARG A 44 9.03 26.86 0.41
C ARG A 44 7.88 26.17 -0.33
N LEU A 45 7.65 26.47 -1.61
CA LEU A 45 6.55 25.85 -2.37
C LEU A 45 6.80 24.37 -2.58
N ALA A 46 8.03 24.00 -2.95
CA ALA A 46 8.40 22.60 -3.13
C ALA A 46 8.30 21.82 -1.80
N TYR A 47 8.72 22.43 -0.69
CA TYR A 47 8.67 21.83 0.63
C TYR A 47 7.25 21.55 1.12
N GLU A 48 6.35 22.53 1.03
CA GLU A 48 4.95 22.36 1.43
C GLU A 48 4.24 21.33 0.54
N TYR A 49 4.46 21.39 -0.78
CA TYR A 49 3.90 20.41 -1.71
C TYR A 49 4.37 18.99 -1.39
N MET A 50 5.67 18.78 -1.18
CA MET A 50 6.20 17.46 -0.85
C MET A 50 5.72 16.95 0.51
N LYS A 51 5.43 17.85 1.47
CA LYS A 51 4.80 17.48 2.75
C LYS A 51 3.39 16.96 2.55
N GLU A 52 2.57 17.64 1.76
CA GLU A 52 1.21 17.19 1.43
C GLU A 52 1.25 15.81 0.75
N VAL A 53 2.10 15.65 -0.27
CA VAL A 53 2.29 14.36 -0.95
C VAL A 53 2.73 13.27 0.02
N ASN A 54 3.65 13.56 0.96
CA ASN A 54 4.08 12.59 1.97
C ASN A 54 2.92 12.13 2.87
N GLN A 55 2.03 13.06 3.26
CA GLN A 55 0.84 12.74 4.04
C GLN A 55 -0.15 11.86 3.26
N ASP A 56 -0.39 12.19 1.99
CA ASP A 56 -1.28 11.40 1.11
C ASP A 56 -0.76 9.98 0.88
N LEU A 57 0.57 9.83 0.69
CA LEU A 57 1.21 8.52 0.57
C LEU A 57 1.11 7.70 1.87
N TYR A 58 1.23 8.36 3.03
CA TYR A 58 1.06 7.69 4.32
C TYR A 58 -0.37 7.16 4.52
N ILE A 59 -1.38 7.94 4.11
CA ILE A 59 -2.79 7.50 4.12
C ILE A 59 -2.97 6.31 3.16
N SER A 60 -2.43 6.41 1.95
CA SER A 60 -2.56 5.38 0.92
C SER A 60 -1.92 4.05 1.34
N THR A 61 -0.70 4.09 1.87
CA THR A 61 0.01 2.91 2.41
C THR A 61 -0.75 2.27 3.58
N THR A 62 -1.33 3.07 4.47
CA THR A 62 -2.17 2.57 5.58
C THR A 62 -3.39 1.82 5.05
N LEU A 63 -4.13 2.41 4.10
CA LEU A 63 -5.30 1.77 3.49
C LEU A 63 -4.95 0.46 2.77
N ILE A 64 -3.84 0.43 2.04
CA ILE A 64 -3.35 -0.79 1.38
C ILE A 64 -3.06 -1.88 2.41
N SER A 65 -2.40 -1.54 3.52
CA SER A 65 -2.11 -2.48 4.60
C SER A 65 -3.39 -3.05 5.23
N ASP A 66 -4.40 -2.22 5.46
CA ASP A 66 -5.67 -2.67 6.02
C ASP A 66 -6.43 -3.58 5.05
N ILE A 67 -6.46 -3.25 3.75
CA ILE A 67 -7.05 -4.12 2.73
C ILE A 67 -6.30 -5.47 2.67
N GLN A 68 -4.97 -5.47 2.81
CA GLN A 68 -4.21 -6.74 2.86
C GLN A 68 -4.66 -7.62 4.04
N LYS A 69 -4.80 -7.05 5.24
CA LYS A 69 -5.27 -7.80 6.42
C LYS A 69 -6.68 -8.33 6.23
N ASP A 70 -7.58 -7.56 5.62
CA ASP A 70 -8.94 -7.99 5.33
C ASP A 70 -8.97 -9.18 4.36
N ILE A 71 -8.11 -9.16 3.33
CA ILE A 71 -7.98 -10.29 2.39
C ILE A 71 -7.37 -11.51 3.06
N GLU A 72 -6.35 -11.36 3.90
CA GLU A 72 -5.76 -12.46 4.67
C GLU A 72 -6.81 -13.12 5.56
N ARG A 73 -7.62 -12.32 6.26
CA ARG A 73 -8.73 -12.81 7.07
C ARG A 73 -9.78 -13.55 6.24
N LEU A 74 -10.17 -13.02 5.08
CA LEU A 74 -11.12 -13.67 4.18
C LEU A 74 -10.59 -15.02 3.68
N ASP A 75 -9.30 -15.10 3.34
CA ASP A 75 -8.66 -16.35 2.93
C ASP A 75 -8.63 -17.37 4.08
N GLU A 76 -8.30 -16.94 5.30
CA GLU A 76 -8.40 -17.81 6.48
C GLU A 76 -9.81 -18.35 6.71
N GLU A 77 -10.84 -17.50 6.61
CA GLU A 77 -12.23 -17.88 6.82
C GLU A 77 -12.70 -18.91 5.76
N ILE A 78 -12.32 -18.71 4.50
CA ILE A 78 -12.58 -19.67 3.40
C ILE A 78 -11.86 -21.00 3.65
N ASN A 79 -10.63 -20.96 4.17
CA ASN A 79 -9.87 -22.17 4.46
C ASN A 79 -10.36 -22.88 5.73
N LYS A 80 -10.90 -22.18 6.73
CA LYS A 80 -11.54 -22.79 7.91
C LYS A 80 -12.82 -23.55 7.54
N GLN A 81 -13.58 -23.09 6.54
CA GLN A 81 -14.74 -23.84 6.01
C GLN A 81 -14.36 -25.15 5.28
N LYS A 82 -13.07 -25.41 5.04
CA LYS A 82 -12.59 -26.71 4.52
C LYS A 82 -12.39 -27.78 5.60
N ALA A 83 -12.24 -27.41 6.88
CA ALA A 83 -11.94 -28.31 7.99
C ALA A 83 -13.21 -28.80 8.69
#